data_AF-A0ABD2N4P3-F1
#
_entry.id   AF-A0ABD2N4P3-F1
#
_cell.length_a   1.000
_cell.length_b   1.000
_cell.length_c   1.000
_cell.angle_alpha   90.00
_cell.angle_beta   90.00
_cell.angle_gamma   90.00
#
_symmetry.space_group_name_H-M   'P 1'
#
loop_
_entity.id
_entity.type
_entity.pdbx_description
1 polymer ?
#
loop_
_entity_poly.entity_id
_entity_poly.type
_entity_poly.pdbx_seq_one_letter_code
_entity_poly.pdbx_strand_id
1 'polypeptide(L)'
;MVSGVKSNQLIIKKLTDLSNICGEMDGLRIPPVMDFSGNVAKNWSTCLQTFRNFMTASERKELKEEVQIAIFLNLIGDEGVEIYNTFKLATEKVKLDDVIVTFK
;
A
#
# COMPACT_ATOMS: atom_id res chain seq x y z
N MET A 1 18.64 -38.97 -14.18
CA MET A 1 17.48 -38.69 -13.29
C MET A 1 17.69 -37.39 -12.50
N VAL A 2 17.68 -36.20 -13.14
CA VAL A 2 18.02 -34.92 -12.43
C VAL A 2 17.07 -33.75 -12.77
N SER A 3 16.02 -33.98 -13.57
CA SER A 3 15.08 -32.93 -14.01
C SER A 3 14.13 -32.46 -12.90
N GLY A 4 13.65 -33.39 -12.04
CA GLY A 4 12.66 -33.08 -11.00
C GLY A 4 13.19 -32.27 -9.81
N VAL A 5 14.50 -32.36 -9.51
CA VAL A 5 15.10 -31.65 -8.36
C VAL A 5 15.22 -30.15 -8.62
N LYS A 6 15.47 -29.74 -9.88
CA LYS A 6 15.57 -28.32 -10.25
C LYS A 6 14.21 -27.61 -10.20
N SER A 7 13.13 -28.29 -10.59
CA SER A 7 11.77 -27.75 -10.54
C SER A 7 11.30 -27.55 -9.10
N ASN A 8 11.58 -28.50 -8.21
CA ASN A 8 11.25 -28.36 -6.79
C ASN A 8 12.08 -27.25 -6.12
N GLN A 9 13.36 -27.11 -6.47
CA GLN A 9 14.18 -25.99 -5.98
C GLN A 9 13.66 -24.62 -6.47
N LEU A 10 13.14 -24.55 -7.70
CA LEU A 10 12.58 -23.32 -8.26
C LEU A 10 11.24 -22.94 -7.59
N ILE A 11 10.39 -23.92 -7.29
CA ILE A 11 9.13 -23.70 -6.57
C ILE A 11 9.41 -23.28 -5.13
N ILE A 12 10.31 -23.97 -4.43
CA ILE A 12 10.71 -23.60 -3.06
C ILE A 12 11.33 -22.20 -3.05
N LYS A 13 12.21 -21.87 -4.00
CA LYS A 13 12.77 -20.52 -4.13
C LYS A 13 11.67 -19.46 -4.32
N LYS A 14 10.70 -19.70 -5.23
CA LYS A 14 9.56 -18.78 -5.41
C LYS A 14 8.72 -18.63 -4.14
N LEU A 15 8.51 -19.70 -3.38
CA LEU A 15 7.76 -19.65 -2.12
C LEU A 15 8.54 -18.92 -1.02
N THR A 16 9.87 -19.06 -0.97
CA THR A 16 10.75 -18.28 -0.08
C THR A 16 10.80 -16.81 -0.47
N ASP A 17 10.83 -16.50 -1.77
CA ASP A 17 10.74 -15.12 -2.27
C ASP A 17 9.38 -14.50 -1.91
N LEU A 18 8.29 -15.29 -1.95
CA LEU A 18 6.95 -14.86 -1.53
C LEU A 18 6.81 -14.68 -0.01
N SER A 19 7.48 -15.50 0.81
CA SER A 19 7.52 -15.28 2.26
C SER A 19 8.38 -14.07 2.64
N ASN A 20 9.45 -13.81 1.88
CA ASN A 20 10.34 -12.67 2.11
C ASN A 20 9.72 -11.34 1.65
N ILE A 21 8.70 -11.37 0.78
CA ILE A 21 7.89 -10.18 0.45
C ILE A 21 7.11 -9.65 1.68
N CYS A 22 6.94 -10.45 2.73
CA CYS A 22 6.37 -10.00 4.01
C CYS A 22 7.43 -9.62 5.07
N GLY A 23 8.72 -9.60 4.73
CA GLY A 23 9.78 -9.52 5.74
C GLY A 23 11.13 -9.02 5.25
N GLU A 24 11.17 -7.96 4.44
CA GLU A 24 12.33 -7.06 4.36
C GLU A 24 11.93 -5.74 3.68
N MET A 25 11.39 -4.81 4.46
CA MET A 25 11.34 -3.38 4.12
C MET A 25 12.47 -2.72 4.92
N ASP A 26 13.69 -2.67 4.39
CA ASP A 26 14.84 -1.84 4.81
C ASP A 26 14.68 -1.01 6.11
N GLY A 27 14.48 -1.63 7.29
CA GLY A 27 14.24 -0.91 8.56
C GLY A 27 13.16 0.20 8.53
N LEU A 28 12.32 0.28 7.49
CA LEU A 28 11.39 1.39 7.29
C LEU A 28 10.14 1.12 8.11
N ARG A 29 9.78 2.10 8.94
CA ARG A 29 8.54 2.02 9.71
C ARG A 29 7.35 1.96 8.77
N ILE A 30 6.62 0.84 8.81
CA ILE A 30 5.34 0.70 8.14
C ILE A 30 4.34 1.67 8.79
N PRO A 31 3.66 2.52 8.01
CA PRO A 31 2.64 3.40 8.55
C PRO A 31 1.49 2.58 9.20
N PRO A 32 0.99 2.97 10.38
CA PRO A 32 -0.11 2.27 11.03
C PRO A 32 -1.42 2.50 10.27
N VAL A 33 -2.34 1.53 10.36
CA VAL A 33 -3.69 1.65 9.76
C VAL A 33 -4.40 2.89 10.31
N MET A 34 -5.17 3.57 9.45
CA MET A 34 -5.96 4.74 9.83
C MET A 34 -6.94 4.40 10.96
N ASP A 35 -6.93 5.23 12.01
CA ASP A 35 -7.86 5.11 13.14
C ASP A 35 -9.02 6.11 12.96
N PHE A 36 -10.21 5.57 12.67
CA PHE A 36 -11.44 6.33 12.52
C PHE A 36 -12.16 6.63 13.86
N SER A 37 -11.56 6.27 14.99
CA SER A 37 -12.09 6.59 16.32
C SER A 37 -11.55 7.91 16.88
N GLY A 38 -12.28 8.50 17.84
CA GLY A 38 -11.84 9.69 18.55
C GLY A 38 -11.69 10.93 17.67
N ASN A 39 -10.50 11.55 17.65
CA ASN A 39 -10.24 12.74 16.84
C ASN A 39 -9.79 12.36 15.43
N VAL A 40 -10.76 12.04 14.58
CA VAL A 40 -10.55 11.60 13.20
C VAL A 40 -9.74 12.62 12.38
N ALA A 41 -9.96 13.92 12.56
CA ALA A 41 -9.23 14.95 11.82
C ALA A 41 -7.73 14.93 12.12
N LYS A 42 -7.36 14.78 13.40
CA LYS A 42 -5.96 14.65 13.82
C LYS A 42 -5.37 13.33 13.31
N ASN A 43 -6.11 12.23 13.43
CA ASN A 43 -5.68 10.91 12.97
C ASN A 43 -5.43 10.91 11.46
N TRP A 44 -6.31 11.55 10.69
CA TRP A 44 -6.19 11.69 9.24
C TRP A 44 -4.94 12.48 8.85
N SER A 45 -4.71 13.63 9.50
CA SER A 45 -3.50 14.40 9.25
C SER A 45 -2.23 13.62 9.58
N THR A 46 -2.26 12.80 10.63
CA THR A 46 -1.12 11.95 11.04
C THR A 46 -0.90 10.83 10.00
N CYS A 47 -1.98 10.18 9.58
CA CYS A 47 -1.97 9.13 8.55
C CYS A 47 -1.34 9.64 7.26
N LEU A 48 -1.82 10.77 6.71
CA LEU A 48 -1.28 11.36 5.48
C LEU A 48 0.21 11.74 5.61
N GLN A 49 0.64 12.26 6.76
CA GLN A 49 2.05 12.56 6.98
C GLN A 49 2.90 11.29 6.97
N THR A 50 2.48 10.26 7.70
CA THR A 50 3.21 8.98 7.76
C THR A 50 3.25 8.26 6.41
N PHE A 51 2.16 8.31 5.65
CA PHE A 51 2.09 7.80 4.28
C PHE A 51 3.11 8.49 3.36
N ARG A 52 3.14 9.83 3.36
CA ARG A 52 4.09 10.60 2.52
C ARG A 52 5.54 10.34 2.89
N ASN A 53 5.83 10.22 4.19
CA ASN A 53 7.16 9.87 4.67
C ASN A 53 7.56 8.48 4.17
N PHE A 54 6.66 7.51 4.27
CA PHE A 54 6.87 6.16 3.77
C PHE A 54 7.12 6.12 2.26
N MET A 55 6.27 6.78 1.47
CA MET A 55 6.44 6.85 0.00
C MET A 55 7.77 7.50 -0.40
N THR A 56 8.23 8.49 0.36
CA THR A 56 9.52 9.15 0.13
C THR A 56 10.69 8.24 0.53
N ALA A 57 10.66 7.70 1.74
CA ALA A 57 11.76 6.91 2.29
C ALA A 57 11.95 5.57 1.59
N SER A 58 10.88 5.02 1.01
CA SER A 58 10.94 3.79 0.21
C SER A 58 11.08 4.03 -1.31
N GLU A 59 11.31 5.29 -1.72
CA GLU A 59 11.47 5.69 -3.13
C GLU A 59 10.30 5.28 -4.05
N ARG A 60 9.09 5.19 -3.50
CA ARG A 60 7.89 4.71 -4.20
C ARG A 60 7.13 5.79 -4.95
N LYS A 61 7.62 7.03 -4.95
CA LYS A 61 6.99 8.17 -5.66
C LYS A 61 6.96 8.03 -7.18
N GLU A 62 7.88 7.24 -7.74
CA GLU A 62 7.97 7.00 -9.19
C GLU A 62 7.07 5.84 -9.65
N LEU A 63 6.36 5.17 -8.73
CA LEU A 63 5.43 4.11 -9.09
C LEU A 63 4.22 4.68 -9.84
N LYS A 64 3.55 3.83 -10.62
CA LYS A 64 2.31 4.21 -11.30
C LYS A 64 1.24 4.62 -10.27
N GLU A 65 0.41 5.59 -10.64
CA GLU A 65 -0.67 6.12 -9.79
C GLU A 65 -1.55 5.03 -9.20
N GLU A 66 -1.91 4.01 -9.99
CA GLU A 66 -2.76 2.91 -9.53
C GLU A 66 -2.10 2.11 -8.39
N VAL A 67 -0.77 1.97 -8.43
CA VAL A 67 0.00 1.31 -7.37
C VAL A 67 0.09 2.20 -6.14
N GLN A 68 0.30 3.50 -6.31
CA GLN A 68 0.31 4.44 -5.18
C GLN A 68 -1.04 4.49 -4.47
N ILE A 69 -2.13 4.50 -5.24
CA ILE A 69 -3.51 4.42 -4.73
C ILE A 69 -3.71 3.09 -3.99
N ALA A 70 -3.28 1.95 -4.55
CA ALA A 70 -3.40 0.67 -3.86
C ALA A 70 -2.62 0.63 -2.52
N ILE A 71 -1.42 1.21 -2.47
CA ILE A 71 -0.64 1.33 -1.21
C ILE A 71 -1.41 2.20 -0.21
N PHE A 72 -1.97 3.32 -0.67
CA PHE A 72 -2.77 4.20 0.17
C PHE A 72 -4.03 3.51 0.71
N LEU A 73 -4.76 2.77 -0.13
CA LEU A 73 -5.94 2.00 0.26
C LEU A 73 -5.61 0.91 1.29
N ASN A 74 -4.48 0.22 1.11
CA ASN A 74 -3.98 -0.74 2.09
C ASN A 74 -3.64 -0.08 3.45
N LEU A 75 -3.23 1.19 3.44
CA LEU A 75 -2.93 1.93 4.67
C LEU A 75 -4.20 2.40 5.39
N ILE A 76 -5.20 2.92 4.67
CA ILE A 76 -6.42 3.40 5.32
C ILE A 76 -7.32 2.26 5.82
N GLY A 77 -7.10 1.03 5.34
CA GLY A 77 -7.81 -0.17 5.78
C GLY A 77 -9.23 -0.30 5.23
N ASP A 78 -9.93 -1.35 5.64
CA ASP A 78 -11.22 -1.76 5.07
C ASP A 78 -12.27 -0.65 5.11
N GLU A 79 -12.39 0.07 6.23
CA GLU A 79 -13.32 1.20 6.38
C GLU A 79 -13.02 2.32 5.38
N GLY A 80 -11.74 2.65 5.17
CA GLY A 80 -11.33 3.61 4.17
C GLY A 80 -11.58 3.13 2.74
N VAL A 81 -11.43 1.84 2.48
CA VAL A 81 -11.74 1.22 1.18
C VAL A 81 -13.24 1.27 0.88
N GLU A 82 -14.09 1.04 1.87
CA GLU A 82 -15.54 1.20 1.73
C GLU A 82 -15.91 2.63 1.33
N ILE A 83 -15.31 3.63 1.98
CA ILE A 83 -15.49 5.04 1.62
C ILE A 83 -15.01 5.30 0.19
N TYR A 84 -13.82 4.81 -0.18
CA TYR A 84 -13.28 4.95 -1.53
C TYR A 84 -14.22 4.36 -2.59
N ASN A 85 -14.85 3.22 -2.32
CA ASN A 85 -15.78 2.58 -3.24
C ASN A 85 -17.06 3.41 -3.50
N THR A 86 -17.36 4.41 -2.65
CA THR A 86 -18.44 5.37 -2.90
C THR A 86 -18.04 6.49 -3.86
N PHE A 87 -16.75 6.66 -4.14
CA PHE A 87 -16.26 7.75 -4.95
C PHE A 87 -16.62 7.55 -6.42
N LYS A 88 -17.17 8.60 -7.04
CA LYS A 88 -17.48 8.64 -8.47
C LYS A 88 -16.32 9.26 -9.25
N LEU A 89 -15.14 8.67 -9.14
CA LEU A 89 -13.95 9.14 -9.85
C LEU A 89 -14.00 8.67 -11.31
N ALA A 90 -13.65 9.57 -12.25
CA ALA A 90 -13.64 9.24 -13.68
C ALA A 90 -12.54 8.21 -13.98
N THR A 91 -12.89 7.16 -14.73
CA THR A 91 -12.10 5.93 -14.85
C THR A 91 -10.82 6.02 -15.67
N GLU A 92 -10.56 7.12 -16.38
CA GLU A 92 -9.48 7.10 -17.36
C GLU A 92 -8.09 7.41 -16.76
N LYS A 93 -7.98 8.29 -15.75
CA LYS A 93 -6.72 8.61 -15.05
C LYS A 93 -6.97 9.22 -13.67
N VAL A 94 -7.22 8.38 -12.67
CA VAL A 94 -7.32 8.83 -11.28
C VAL A 94 -5.91 9.03 -10.72
N LYS A 95 -5.62 10.20 -10.13
CA LYS A 95 -4.37 10.46 -9.43
C LYS A 95 -4.53 10.25 -7.93
N LEU A 96 -3.45 9.87 -7.26
CA LEU A 96 -3.42 9.73 -5.80
C LEU A 96 -3.90 11.01 -5.09
N ASP A 97 -3.48 12.18 -5.56
CA ASP A 97 -3.87 13.46 -4.94
C ASP A 97 -5.39 13.72 -5.06
N ASP A 98 -6.02 13.32 -6.17
CA ASP A 98 -7.47 13.46 -6.36
C ASP A 98 -8.22 12.57 -5.37
N VAL A 99 -7.73 11.34 -5.15
CA VAL A 99 -8.26 10.43 -4.14
C VAL A 99 -8.14 11.04 -2.75
N ILE A 100 -6.95 11.50 -2.36
CA ILE A 100 -6.70 12.09 -1.03
C ILE A 100 -7.59 13.32 -0.78
N VAL A 101 -7.78 14.18 -1.79
CA VAL A 101 -8.64 15.36 -1.67
C VAL A 101 -10.11 14.98 -1.50
N THR A 102 -10.56 13.90 -2.14
CA THR A 102 -11.96 13.44 -2.09
C THR A 102 -12.37 12.93 -0.70
N PHE A 103 -11.43 12.45 0.11
CA PHE A 103 -11.67 12.02 1.49
C PHE A 103 -11.95 13.16 2.50
N LYS A 104 -11.90 14.45 2.08
CA LYS A 104 -12.10 15.61 2.97
C LYS A 104 -13.52 15.79 3.46
#